data_AF-N2BU03-F1
#
_entry.id   AF-N2BU03-F1
#
_cell.length_a   1.000
_cell.length_b   1.000
_cell.length_c   1.000
_cell.angle_alpha   90.00
_cell.angle_beta   90.00
_cell.angle_gamma   90.00
#
_symmetry.space_group_name_H-M   'P 1'
#
loop_
_entity.id
_entity.type
_entity.pdbx_description
1 polymer ?
#
loop_
_entity_poly.entity_id
_entity_poly.type
_entity_poly.pdbx_seq_one_letter_code
_entity_poly.pdbx_strand_id
1 'polypeptide(L)'
;MIPQIGRNKLWIVAGMVVLALVCLVVGFGCSMSNTPTKQVGATNTGTDTTASRTESSRALQSDVNKLTDDVSELSRQTTEFGEVDTRYEQTELFTCAQSILQTYQARQDCVLAQVGYLDLCGKVWSCTTCGKGWVDIVFVSQKQNDQCEVKTVHLTAQQWASRYANPTTAA
;
A
#
# COMPACT_ATOMS: atom_id res chain seq x y z
N MET A 1 14.73 50.86 1.07
CA MET A 1 14.00 51.03 -0.21
C MET A 1 13.62 49.63 -0.69
N ILE A 2 12.40 49.17 -0.36
CA ILE A 2 11.91 47.82 -0.69
C ILE A 2 10.84 47.99 -1.78
N PRO A 3 10.92 47.32 -2.94
CA PRO A 3 10.03 47.59 -4.05
C PRO A 3 8.63 47.02 -3.77
N GLN A 4 7.63 47.89 -3.90
CA GLN A 4 6.20 47.56 -3.88
C GLN A 4 5.85 46.80 -5.17
N ILE A 5 5.92 45.46 -5.13
CA ILE A 5 5.38 44.60 -6.19
C ILE A 5 3.85 44.67 -6.10
N GLY A 6 3.26 45.27 -7.13
CA GLY A 6 1.83 45.55 -7.24
C GLY A 6 0.99 44.31 -7.03
N ARG A 7 0.14 44.37 -6.01
CA ARG A 7 -0.86 43.38 -5.57
C ARG A 7 -1.80 42.92 -6.71
N ASN A 8 -1.84 43.63 -7.83
CA ASN A 8 -2.62 43.34 -9.04
C ASN A 8 -1.99 42.26 -9.94
N LYS A 9 -0.67 42.03 -9.89
CA LYS A 9 -0.02 40.99 -10.72
C LYS A 9 -0.17 39.58 -10.15
N LEU A 10 -0.37 39.46 -8.83
CA LEU A 10 -0.47 38.17 -8.14
C LEU A 10 -1.77 37.42 -8.48
N TRP A 11 -2.90 38.14 -8.62
CA TRP A 11 -4.20 37.53 -8.94
C TRP A 11 -4.27 37.00 -10.38
N ILE A 12 -3.57 37.65 -11.32
CA ILE A 12 -3.54 37.23 -12.72
C ILE A 12 -2.76 35.92 -12.87
N VAL A 13 -1.62 35.81 -12.17
CA VAL A 13 -0.81 34.58 -12.17
C VAL A 13 -1.57 33.45 -11.47
N ALA A 14 -2.21 33.73 -10.33
CA ALA A 14 -3.02 32.74 -9.62
C ALA A 14 -4.18 32.21 -10.48
N GLY A 15 -4.87 33.09 -11.22
CA GLY A 15 -5.97 32.69 -12.11
C GLY A 15 -5.51 31.83 -13.29
N MET A 16 -4.37 32.15 -13.90
CA MET A 16 -3.81 31.38 -15.02
C MET A 16 -3.42 29.95 -14.60
N VAL A 17 -2.87 29.77 -13.40
CA VAL A 17 -2.47 28.45 -12.87
C VAL A 17 -3.69 27.57 -12.63
N VAL A 18 -4.78 28.11 -12.07
CA VAL A 18 -6.02 27.36 -11.85
C VAL A 18 -6.66 26.94 -13.18
N LEU A 19 -6.68 27.83 -14.18
CA LEU A 19 -7.24 27.51 -15.50
C LEU A 19 -6.46 26.40 -16.22
N ALA A 20 -5.13 26.41 -16.13
CA ALA A 20 -4.29 25.38 -16.73
C ALA A 20 -4.49 23.99 -16.09
N LEU A 21 -4.68 23.93 -14.77
CA LEU A 21 -4.96 22.68 -14.05
C LEU A 21 -6.32 22.08 -14.43
N VAL A 22 -7.35 22.91 -14.64
CA VAL A 22 -8.68 22.45 -15.09
C VAL A 22 -8.62 21.87 -16.50
N CYS A 23 -7.86 22.49 -17.43
CA CYS A 23 -7.70 21.97 -18.78
C CYS A 23 -7.00 20.61 -18.85
N LEU A 24 -6.09 20.32 -17.91
CA LEU A 24 -5.38 19.04 -17.85
C LEU A 24 -6.29 17.87 -17.43
N VAL A 25 -7.28 18.10 -16.57
CA VAL A 25 -8.17 17.05 -16.05
C VAL A 25 -9.19 16.60 -17.11
N VAL A 26 -9.62 17.49 -18.01
CA VAL A 26 -10.64 17.18 -19.04
C VAL A 26 -10.04 16.50 -20.28
N GLY A 27 -8.74 16.68 -20.52
CA GLY A 27 -8.08 16.18 -21.74
C GLY A 27 -7.71 14.69 -21.76
N PHE A 28 -7.71 13.99 -20.63
CA PHE A 28 -7.16 12.63 -20.54
C PHE A 28 -8.20 11.49 -20.52
N GLY A 29 -9.49 11.79 -20.59
CA GLY A 29 -10.57 10.85 -20.30
C GLY A 29 -11.36 10.28 -21.49
N CYS A 30 -10.75 10.03 -22.66
CA CYS A 30 -11.43 9.38 -23.80
C CYS A 30 -10.47 8.49 -24.62
N SER A 31 -10.46 7.18 -24.36
CA SER A 31 -10.23 6.09 -25.34
C SER A 31 -10.29 4.73 -24.62
N MET A 32 -11.39 3.97 -24.71
CA MET A 32 -11.81 3.08 -25.81
C MET A 32 -11.42 1.61 -25.53
N SER A 33 -12.47 0.85 -25.17
CA SER A 33 -12.81 -0.58 -25.34
C SER A 33 -11.76 -1.60 -25.79
N ASN A 34 -11.84 -2.81 -25.22
CA ASN A 34 -12.07 -4.07 -25.97
C ASN A 34 -12.41 -5.27 -25.06
N THR A 35 -13.58 -5.87 -25.29
CA THR A 35 -13.93 -7.28 -24.96
C THR A 35 -13.41 -8.20 -26.08
N PRO A 36 -13.09 -9.49 -25.84
CA PRO A 36 -14.07 -10.54 -26.22
C PRO A 36 -14.01 -11.91 -25.48
N THR A 37 -15.20 -12.55 -25.41
CA THR A 37 -15.58 -13.97 -25.60
C THR A 37 -14.98 -15.15 -24.81
N LYS A 38 -15.82 -15.72 -23.92
CA LYS A 38 -16.45 -17.08 -23.93
C LYS A 38 -15.70 -18.27 -24.58
N GLN A 39 -15.48 -19.34 -23.80
CA GLN A 39 -15.47 -20.73 -24.30
C GLN A 39 -16.04 -21.72 -23.28
N VAL A 40 -16.59 -22.83 -23.81
CA VAL A 40 -17.52 -23.81 -23.23
C VAL A 40 -16.90 -25.21 -23.24
N GLY A 41 -17.26 -26.05 -22.26
CA GLY A 41 -17.34 -27.53 -22.37
C GLY A 41 -16.12 -28.31 -21.85
N ALA A 42 -16.20 -29.55 -21.35
CA ALA A 42 -17.22 -30.43 -20.76
C ALA A 42 -16.52 -31.79 -20.50
N THR A 43 -16.86 -32.49 -19.40
CA THR A 43 -16.87 -33.99 -19.21
C THR A 43 -15.53 -34.78 -19.34
N ASN A 44 -15.21 -35.91 -18.69
CA ASN A 44 -15.83 -36.84 -17.73
C ASN A 44 -14.77 -37.87 -17.22
N THR A 45 -15.12 -38.57 -16.13
CA THR A 45 -14.90 -40.01 -15.79
C THR A 45 -13.55 -40.60 -15.33
N GLY A 46 -13.66 -41.34 -14.21
CA GLY A 46 -12.93 -42.58 -13.86
C GLY A 46 -11.68 -42.40 -13.00
N THR A 47 -11.33 -43.20 -11.99
CA THR A 47 -11.81 -44.47 -11.41
C THR A 47 -11.04 -44.68 -10.10
N ASP A 48 -11.64 -45.36 -9.13
CA ASP A 48 -11.10 -46.20 -8.05
C ASP A 48 -9.67 -45.97 -7.50
N THR A 49 -9.54 -45.85 -6.17
CA THR A 49 -8.61 -46.63 -5.32
C THR A 49 -8.84 -46.30 -3.83
N THR A 50 -9.60 -47.14 -3.12
CA THR A 50 -9.98 -46.97 -1.70
C THR A 50 -9.02 -47.69 -0.73
N ALA A 51 -7.73 -47.82 -1.07
CA ALA A 51 -6.73 -48.48 -0.21
C ALA A 51 -5.51 -47.60 0.12
N SER A 52 -5.42 -46.37 -0.40
CA SER A 52 -4.29 -45.44 -0.18
C SER A 52 -4.59 -44.33 0.85
N ARG A 53 -5.80 -44.32 1.42
CA ARG A 53 -6.34 -43.16 2.14
C ARG A 53 -5.70 -42.90 3.51
N THR A 54 -5.14 -43.92 4.16
CA THR A 54 -4.64 -43.78 5.54
C THR A 54 -3.18 -43.34 5.62
N GLU A 55 -2.35 -43.67 4.63
CA GLU A 55 -0.95 -43.22 4.56
C GLU A 55 -0.84 -41.85 3.89
N SER A 56 -1.62 -41.63 2.82
CA SER A 56 -1.72 -40.32 2.18
C SER A 56 -2.27 -39.27 3.15
N SER A 57 -3.27 -39.60 3.97
CA SER A 57 -3.78 -38.68 5.00
C SER A 57 -2.76 -38.35 6.09
N ARG A 58 -1.84 -39.27 6.45
CA ARG A 58 -0.79 -39.00 7.46
C ARG A 58 0.36 -38.17 6.89
N ALA A 59 0.74 -38.43 5.64
CA ALA A 59 1.72 -37.61 4.92
C ALA A 59 1.19 -36.18 4.73
N LEU A 60 -0.07 -36.03 4.29
CA LEU A 60 -0.72 -34.72 4.17
C LEU A 60 -0.83 -34.00 5.52
N GLN A 61 -1.12 -34.71 6.62
CA GLN A 61 -1.16 -34.12 7.96
C GLN A 61 0.23 -33.66 8.43
N SER A 62 1.28 -34.41 8.09
CA SER A 62 2.67 -34.04 8.38
C SER A 62 3.08 -32.78 7.63
N ASP A 63 2.67 -32.65 6.36
CA ASP A 63 2.96 -31.47 5.55
C ASP A 63 2.21 -30.23 6.05
N VAL A 64 0.96 -30.38 6.51
CA VAL A 64 0.17 -29.30 7.12
C VAL A 64 0.80 -28.81 8.43
N ASN A 65 1.25 -29.73 9.28
CA ASN A 65 1.92 -29.36 10.53
C ASN A 65 3.25 -28.65 10.27
N LYS A 66 4.05 -29.14 9.30
CA LYS A 66 5.30 -28.51 8.90
C LYS A 66 5.09 -27.10 8.34
N LEU A 67 4.07 -26.91 7.50
CA LEU A 67 3.70 -25.59 6.98
C LEU A 67 3.26 -24.63 8.10
N THR A 68 2.58 -25.15 9.13
CA THR A 68 2.16 -24.37 10.29
C THR A 68 3.34 -23.91 11.15
N ASP A 69 4.35 -24.77 11.32
CA ASP A 69 5.59 -24.43 12.02
C ASP A 69 6.40 -23.38 11.23
N ASP A 70 6.52 -23.52 9.91
CA ASP A 70 7.19 -22.55 9.05
C ASP A 70 6.49 -21.17 9.08
N VAL A 71 5.15 -21.14 9.09
CA VAL A 71 4.35 -19.90 9.24
C VAL A 71 4.51 -19.27 10.62
N SER A 72 4.65 -20.09 11.66
CA SER A 72 4.89 -19.61 13.03
C SER A 72 6.28 -18.99 13.17
N GLU A 73 7.29 -19.57 12.52
CA GLU A 73 8.64 -19.01 12.49
C GLU A 73 8.72 -17.74 11.61
N LEU A 74 8.00 -17.69 10.48
CA LEU A 74 7.85 -16.46 9.69
C LEU A 74 7.14 -15.35 10.49
N SER A 75 6.14 -15.70 11.30
CA SER A 75 5.46 -14.74 12.18
C SER A 75 6.41 -14.22 13.26
N ARG A 76 7.26 -15.08 13.83
CA ARG A 76 8.35 -14.67 14.73
C ARG A 76 9.36 -13.76 14.05
N GLN A 77 9.75 -14.05 12.81
CA GLN A 77 10.66 -13.21 12.03
C GLN A 77 10.04 -11.85 11.64
N THR A 78 8.72 -11.81 11.42
CA THR A 78 8.00 -10.56 11.18
C THR A 78 8.12 -9.60 12.37
N THR A 79 8.23 -10.14 13.60
CA THR A 79 8.40 -9.35 14.84
C THR A 79 9.71 -8.52 14.84
N GLU A 80 10.76 -8.95 14.13
CA GLU A 80 12.02 -8.19 13.99
C GLU A 80 11.94 -7.06 12.95
N PHE A 81 10.95 -7.09 12.07
CA PHE A 81 10.74 -6.11 10.99
C PHE A 81 9.67 -5.06 11.30
N GLY A 82 9.03 -5.16 12.48
CA GLY A 82 7.88 -4.35 12.87
C GLY A 82 6.59 -5.13 12.74
N GLU A 83 5.57 -4.74 13.51
CA GLU A 83 4.25 -5.33 13.38
C GLU A 83 3.64 -4.89 12.05
N VAL A 84 3.23 -5.85 11.22
CA VAL A 84 2.63 -5.57 9.91
C VAL A 84 1.14 -5.85 9.97
N ASP A 85 0.33 -4.82 9.83
CA ASP A 85 -1.12 -4.91 9.62
C ASP A 85 -1.43 -4.79 8.13
N THR A 86 -2.32 -5.64 7.61
CA THR A 86 -2.78 -5.58 6.21
C THR A 86 -4.29 -5.64 6.16
N ARG A 87 -4.89 -4.67 5.48
CA ARG A 87 -6.34 -4.57 5.28
C ARG A 87 -6.69 -4.17 3.85
N TYR A 88 -7.91 -4.45 3.45
CA TYR A 88 -8.44 -4.09 2.14
C TYR A 88 -9.65 -3.16 2.31
N GLU A 89 -9.72 -2.13 1.50
CA GLU A 89 -10.84 -1.18 1.51
C GLU A 89 -11.42 -1.08 0.10
N GLN A 90 -12.76 -1.08 0.01
CA GLN A 90 -13.48 -0.97 -1.25
C GLN A 90 -13.61 0.51 -1.64
N THR A 91 -12.47 1.14 -1.87
CA THR A 91 -12.38 2.55 -2.25
C THR A 91 -11.16 2.79 -3.13
N GLU A 92 -11.19 3.91 -3.85
CA GLU A 92 -10.08 4.39 -4.66
C GLU A 92 -8.86 4.73 -3.80
N LEU A 93 -7.66 4.50 -4.36
CA LEU A 93 -6.38 4.72 -3.67
C LEU A 93 -6.28 6.11 -3.03
N PHE A 94 -6.68 7.16 -3.76
CA PHE A 94 -6.59 8.53 -3.27
C PHE A 94 -7.48 8.76 -2.04
N THR A 95 -8.71 8.25 -2.08
CA THR A 95 -9.66 8.34 -0.96
C THR A 95 -9.15 7.61 0.27
N CYS A 96 -8.56 6.42 0.08
CA CYS A 96 -7.95 5.67 1.17
C CYS A 96 -6.76 6.43 1.78
N ALA A 97 -5.83 6.91 0.95
CA ALA A 97 -4.68 7.69 1.40
C ALA A 97 -5.09 8.95 2.16
N GLN A 98 -6.14 9.65 1.69
CA GLN A 98 -6.70 10.82 2.37
C GLN A 98 -7.27 10.45 3.76
N SER A 99 -8.02 9.36 3.85
CA SER A 99 -8.59 8.85 5.11
C SER A 99 -7.49 8.48 6.13
N ILE A 100 -6.40 7.87 5.67
CA ILE A 100 -5.24 7.55 6.50
C ILE A 100 -4.60 8.82 7.07
N LEU A 101 -4.38 9.82 6.22
CA LEU A 101 -3.84 11.12 6.65
C LEU A 101 -4.74 11.82 7.68
N GLN A 102 -6.05 11.79 7.47
CA GLN A 102 -7.03 12.33 8.43
C GLN A 102 -6.97 11.58 9.77
N THR A 103 -6.80 10.26 9.73
CA THR A 103 -6.67 9.44 10.94
C THR A 103 -5.44 9.84 11.76
N TYR A 104 -4.27 9.95 11.14
CA TYR A 104 -3.06 10.38 11.87
C TYR A 104 -3.14 11.84 12.32
N GLN A 105 -3.70 12.73 11.49
CA GLN A 105 -3.92 14.13 11.87
C GLN A 105 -4.80 14.26 13.11
N ALA A 106 -5.83 13.41 13.25
CA ALA A 106 -6.75 13.44 14.38
C ALA A 106 -6.12 12.97 15.70
N ARG A 107 -5.07 12.15 15.66
CA ARG A 107 -4.44 11.60 16.88
C ARG A 107 -3.66 12.64 17.70
N GLN A 108 -3.13 13.68 17.05
CA GLN A 108 -2.36 14.76 17.69
C GLN A 108 -1.09 14.33 18.47
N ASP A 109 -0.68 13.07 18.37
CA ASP A 109 0.48 12.46 19.07
C ASP A 109 1.65 12.12 18.14
N CYS A 110 1.56 12.54 16.87
CA CYS A 110 2.53 12.22 15.82
C CYS A 110 2.72 13.36 14.82
N VAL A 111 3.79 13.26 14.04
CA VAL A 111 4.11 14.17 12.93
C VAL A 111 4.22 13.38 11.63
N LEU A 112 3.79 13.98 10.51
CA LEU A 112 3.98 13.43 9.18
C LEU A 112 5.41 13.74 8.72
N ALA A 113 6.24 12.70 8.56
CA ALA A 113 7.63 12.83 8.16
C ALA A 113 7.80 12.84 6.62
N GLN A 114 7.09 11.94 5.93
CA GLN A 114 7.15 11.81 4.47
C GLN A 114 5.80 11.38 3.91
N VAL A 115 5.50 11.79 2.68
CA VAL A 115 4.32 11.38 1.93
C VAL A 115 4.58 11.44 0.42
N GLY A 116 4.02 10.50 -0.33
CA GLY A 116 4.05 10.56 -1.80
C GLY A 116 3.74 9.24 -2.48
N TYR A 117 3.71 9.29 -3.81
CA TYR A 117 3.65 8.09 -4.63
C TYR A 117 5.03 7.41 -4.69
N LEU A 118 5.05 6.09 -4.60
CA LEU A 118 6.28 5.28 -4.66
C LEU A 118 6.59 4.79 -6.07
N ASP A 119 5.59 4.72 -6.94
CA ASP A 119 5.75 4.37 -8.34
C ASP A 119 5.31 5.51 -9.26
N LEU A 120 5.88 5.52 -10.47
CA LEU A 120 5.61 6.55 -11.47
C LEU A 120 4.20 6.46 -12.07
N CYS A 121 3.56 5.29 -11.98
CA CYS A 121 2.20 5.09 -12.49
C CYS A 121 1.13 5.54 -11.48
N GLY A 122 1.53 6.00 -10.28
CA GLY A 122 0.61 6.46 -9.24
C GLY A 122 -0.23 5.36 -8.61
N LYS A 123 0.21 4.09 -8.68
CA LYS A 123 -0.55 2.92 -8.19
C LYS A 123 -0.24 2.55 -6.74
N VAL A 124 0.80 3.14 -6.17
CA VAL A 124 1.30 2.89 -4.82
C VAL A 124 1.62 4.24 -4.20
N TRP A 125 0.97 4.53 -3.09
CA TRP A 125 1.21 5.71 -2.26
C TRP A 125 1.72 5.27 -0.89
N SER A 126 2.52 6.11 -0.25
CA SER A 126 3.00 5.86 1.09
C SER A 126 3.09 7.14 1.92
N CYS A 127 2.95 6.97 3.24
CA CYS A 127 3.34 7.97 4.21
C CYS A 127 4.13 7.34 5.36
N THR A 128 4.99 8.16 5.96
CA THR A 128 5.70 7.83 7.19
C THR A 128 5.29 8.82 8.27
N THR A 129 4.83 8.32 9.40
CA THR A 129 4.49 9.13 10.58
C THR A 129 5.34 8.73 11.76
N CYS A 130 5.78 9.72 12.54
CA CYS A 130 6.61 9.51 13.71
C CYS A 130 5.87 10.02 14.94
N GLY A 131 5.62 9.15 15.91
CA GLY A 131 5.10 9.53 17.21
C GLY A 131 6.13 9.32 18.32
N LYS A 132 5.70 9.46 19.58
CA LYS A 132 6.59 9.29 20.72
C LYS A 132 7.00 7.82 20.87
N GLY A 133 8.18 7.48 20.38
CA GLY A 133 8.79 6.15 20.54
C GLY A 133 8.37 5.13 19.47
N TRP A 134 7.67 5.56 18.42
CA TRP A 134 7.21 4.69 17.34
C TRP A 134 7.23 5.40 15.98
N VAL A 135 7.27 4.61 14.92
CA VAL A 135 7.21 5.04 13.53
C VAL A 135 6.25 4.11 12.79
N ASP A 136 5.27 4.69 12.09
CA ASP A 136 4.39 3.95 11.17
C ASP A 136 4.76 4.28 9.73
N ILE A 137 4.95 3.25 8.93
CA ILE A 137 5.06 3.35 7.48
C ILE A 137 3.81 2.71 6.88
N VAL A 138 3.00 3.50 6.20
CA VAL A 138 1.78 3.00 5.56
C VAL A 138 1.99 2.97 4.05
N PHE A 139 1.60 1.87 3.43
CA PHE A 139 1.57 1.66 1.99
C PHE A 139 0.12 1.46 1.56
N VAL A 140 -0.30 2.17 0.52
CA VAL A 140 -1.63 2.03 -0.09
C VAL A 140 -1.40 1.67 -1.55
N SER A 141 -1.82 0.46 -1.94
CA SER A 141 -1.67 -0.05 -3.30
C SER A 141 -3.02 -0.21 -3.97
N GLN A 142 -3.15 0.30 -5.19
CA GLN A 142 -4.34 0.12 -6.02
C GLN A 142 -4.46 -1.35 -6.42
N LYS A 143 -5.65 -1.91 -6.24
CA LYS A 143 -6.05 -3.23 -6.73
C LYS A 143 -7.13 -3.08 -7.80
N GLN A 144 -7.57 -4.20 -8.36
CA GLN A 144 -8.65 -4.21 -9.34
C GLN A 144 -9.98 -3.88 -8.66
N ASN A 145 -10.96 -3.43 -9.46
CA ASN A 145 -12.34 -3.16 -9.02
C ASN A 145 -12.40 -2.12 -7.88
N ASP A 146 -11.74 -0.98 -8.04
CA ASP A 146 -11.83 0.16 -7.09
C ASP A 146 -11.58 -0.24 -5.63
N GLN A 147 -10.63 -1.15 -5.45
CA GLN A 147 -10.18 -1.64 -4.16
C GLN A 147 -8.74 -1.18 -3.92
N CYS A 148 -8.39 -0.91 -2.67
CA CYS A 148 -7.02 -0.68 -2.26
C CYS A 148 -6.60 -1.65 -1.16
N GLU A 149 -5.33 -2.06 -1.20
CA GLU A 149 -4.66 -2.78 -0.12
C GLU A 149 -3.87 -1.77 0.71
N VAL A 150 -4.11 -1.73 2.01
CA VAL A 150 -3.37 -0.92 2.97
C VAL A 150 -2.48 -1.84 3.79
N LYS A 151 -1.18 -1.56 3.80
CA LYS A 151 -0.22 -2.21 4.70
C LYS A 151 0.38 -1.18 5.63
N THR A 152 0.27 -1.41 6.92
CA THR A 152 0.90 -0.58 7.95
C THR A 152 2.03 -1.38 8.58
N VAL A 153 3.23 -0.82 8.55
CA VAL A 153 4.39 -1.35 9.26
C VAL A 153 4.62 -0.47 10.49
N HIS A 154 4.34 -1.00 11.66
CA HIS A 154 4.56 -0.35 12.95
C HIS A 154 5.92 -0.74 13.52
N LEU A 155 6.76 0.26 13.76
CA LEU A 155 8.11 0.10 14.30
C LEU A 155 8.25 0.85 15.62
N THR A 156 8.95 0.26 16.58
CA THR A 156 9.48 1.04 17.70
C THR A 156 10.59 1.97 17.21
N ALA A 157 10.80 3.10 17.89
CA ALA A 157 11.89 4.02 17.56
C ALA A 157 13.28 3.34 17.61
N GLN A 158 13.45 2.31 18.44
CA GLN A 158 14.68 1.52 18.50
C GLN A 158 14.88 0.67 17.23
N GLN A 159 13.83 -0.01 16.75
CA GLN A 159 13.88 -0.79 15.51
C GLN A 159 14.07 0.12 14.29
N TRP A 160 13.47 1.31 14.29
CA TRP A 160 13.70 2.31 13.25
C TRP A 160 15.15 2.81 13.25
N ALA A 161 15.68 3.20 14.41
CA ALA A 161 17.05 3.69 14.54
C ALA A 161 18.09 2.63 14.17
N SER A 162 17.93 1.38 14.62
CA SER A 162 18.90 0.32 14.29
C SER A 162 19.04 0.06 12.79
N ARG A 163 17.98 0.29 12.00
CA ARG A 163 17.98 0.11 10.54
C ARG A 163 18.52 1.30 9.76
N TYR A 164 18.22 2.52 10.22
CA TYR A 164 18.40 3.71 9.39
C TYR A 164 19.36 4.74 10.00
N ALA A 165 19.89 4.53 11.22
CA ALA A 165 20.76 5.50 11.90
C ALA A 165 22.24 5.48 11.46
N ASN A 166 22.64 4.87 10.34
CA ASN A 166 24.02 4.96 9.86
C ASN A 166 24.15 5.06 8.33
N PRO A 167 24.43 6.25 7.78
CA PRO A 167 25.07 6.39 6.48
C PRO A 167 26.60 6.62 6.54
N THR A 168 27.24 6.72 7.71
CA THR A 168 28.62 7.25 7.83
C THR A 168 29.73 6.21 8.02
N THR A 169 29.68 5.07 7.31
CA THR A 169 30.85 4.19 7.14
C THR A 169 31.02 3.77 5.69
N ALA A 170 31.09 4.76 4.79
CA ALA A 170 31.56 4.56 3.42
C ALA A 170 32.13 5.88 2.89
N ALA A 171 33.33 6.22 3.34
CA ALA A 171 34.23 7.19 2.70
C ALA A 171 35.66 6.75 2.94
#